data_AF-A0A959RR39-F1
#
_entry.id   AF-A0A959RR39-F1
#
_cell.length_a   1.000
_cell.length_b   1.000
_cell.length_c   1.000
_cell.angle_alpha   90.00
_cell.angle_beta   90.00
_cell.angle_gamma   90.00
#
_symmetry.space_group_name_H-M   'P 1'
#
loop_
_entity.id
_entity.type
_entity.pdbx_description
1 polymer ?
#
loop_
_entity_poly.entity_id
_entity_poly.type
_entity_poly.pdbx_seq_one_letter_code
_entity_poly.pdbx_strand_id
1 'polypeptide(L)'
;MKTSIIMSLLFLSLTACNTSKPVEALYGTTWELDYLSGPRIAFDGLFSDKKPQLEFNREEGIVTGNSGCNGYSAQFKVDGN
;
A
#
# COMPACT_ATOMS: atom_id res chain seq x y z
N MET A 1 -29.81 -40.56 2.87
CA MET A 1 -29.11 -40.09 1.65
C MET A 1 -29.40 -38.61 1.38
N LYS A 2 -30.66 -38.18 1.27
CA LYS A 2 -31.04 -36.77 1.03
C LYS A 2 -30.58 -35.80 2.13
N THR A 3 -30.64 -36.23 3.41
CA THR A 3 -30.20 -35.44 4.57
C THR A 3 -28.67 -35.33 4.71
N SER A 4 -27.90 -36.36 4.34
CA SER A 4 -26.43 -36.28 4.27
C SER A 4 -25.93 -35.31 3.21
N ILE A 5 -26.62 -35.23 2.06
CA ILE A 5 -26.27 -34.31 0.97
C ILE A 5 -26.50 -32.85 1.42
N ILE A 6 -27.62 -32.59 2.12
CA ILE A 6 -27.94 -31.24 2.64
C ILE A 6 -26.92 -30.79 3.70
N MET A 7 -26.43 -31.70 4.55
CA MET A 7 -25.42 -31.41 5.57
C MET A 7 -24.04 -31.09 4.95
N SER A 8 -23.66 -31.76 3.85
CA SER A 8 -22.40 -31.47 3.13
C SER A 8 -22.43 -30.18 2.31
N LEU A 9 -23.59 -29.76 1.78
CA LEU A 9 -23.72 -28.46 1.10
C LEU A 9 -23.63 -27.27 2.07
N LEU A 10 -24.02 -27.43 3.34
CA LEU A 10 -23.99 -26.38 4.36
C LEU A 10 -22.57 -26.10 4.90
N PHE A 11 -21.64 -27.06 4.79
CA PHE A 11 -20.24 -26.88 5.17
C PHE A 11 -19.42 -26.11 4.12
N LEU A 12 -19.88 -26.05 2.86
CA LEU A 12 -19.17 -25.37 1.77
C LEU A 12 -19.37 -23.84 1.77
N SER A 13 -20.33 -23.32 2.55
CA SER A 13 -20.69 -21.90 2.58
C SER A 13 -19.95 -21.07 3.64
N LEU A 14 -19.13 -21.68 4.50
CA LEU A 14 -18.47 -20.97 5.62
C LEU A 14 -17.03 -20.53 5.33
N THR A 15 -16.45 -20.87 4.17
CA THR A 15 -15.18 -20.27 3.74
C THR A 15 -15.43 -18.95 3.02
N ALA A 16 -15.97 -17.97 3.75
CA ALA A 16 -15.87 -16.57 3.36
C ALA A 16 -14.38 -16.19 3.48
N CYS A 17 -13.71 -16.13 2.34
CA CYS A 17 -12.28 -15.86 2.24
C CYS A 17 -12.00 -14.43 2.73
N ASN A 18 -11.34 -14.28 3.87
CA ASN A 18 -10.69 -13.02 4.25
C ASN A 18 -9.41 -12.91 3.41
N THR A 19 -9.54 -12.51 2.15
CA THR A 19 -8.38 -12.21 1.30
C THR A 19 -7.83 -10.85 1.68
N SER A 20 -6.87 -10.84 2.59
CA SER A 20 -6.03 -9.67 2.82
C SER A 20 -5.10 -9.50 1.61
N LYS A 21 -5.06 -8.31 0.99
CA LYS A 21 -4.29 -8.06 -0.24
C LYS A 21 -2.79 -8.10 0.07
N PRO A 22 -1.95 -8.95 -0.51
CA PRO A 22 -0.57 -9.10 -0.06
C PRO A 22 0.17 -7.74 0.04
N VAL A 23 0.75 -7.47 1.22
CA VAL A 23 1.55 -6.27 1.53
C VAL A 23 2.77 -6.18 0.60
N GLU A 24 3.12 -7.26 -0.10
CA GLU A 24 4.11 -7.32 -1.17
C GLU A 24 4.00 -6.17 -2.18
N ALA A 25 2.79 -5.68 -2.47
CA ALA A 25 2.59 -4.57 -3.43
C ALA A 25 3.22 -3.23 -2.97
N LEU A 26 3.57 -3.09 -1.69
CA LEU A 26 4.21 -1.89 -1.15
C LEU A 26 5.69 -1.78 -1.58
N TYR A 27 6.36 -2.91 -1.74
CA TYR A 27 7.80 -3.01 -1.94
C TYR A 27 8.16 -3.15 -3.43
N GLY A 28 9.42 -2.89 -3.77
CA GLY A 28 9.90 -2.96 -5.17
C GLY A 28 9.26 -1.93 -6.09
N THR A 29 8.61 -0.92 -5.52
CA THR A 29 7.89 0.15 -6.21
C THR A 29 8.39 1.49 -5.69
N THR A 30 8.79 2.39 -6.60
CA THR A 30 8.98 3.81 -6.28
C THR A 30 7.63 4.51 -6.39
N TRP A 31 7.13 5.00 -5.27
CA TRP A 31 5.88 5.74 -5.19
C TRP A 31 6.15 7.22 -5.44
N GLU A 32 5.47 7.81 -6.43
CA GLU A 32 5.49 9.25 -6.70
C GLU A 32 4.23 9.91 -6.15
N LEU A 33 4.37 11.10 -5.58
CA LEU A 33 3.24 11.87 -5.07
C LEU A 33 2.34 12.35 -6.23
N ASP A 34 1.13 11.82 -6.28
CA ASP A 34 0.13 12.15 -7.30
C ASP A 34 -0.74 13.36 -6.93
N TYR A 35 -1.15 13.46 -5.66
CA TYR A 35 -2.03 14.51 -5.18
C TYR A 35 -1.70 14.92 -3.74
N LEU A 36 -1.78 16.23 -3.46
CA LEU A 36 -1.65 16.81 -2.14
C LEU A 36 -2.82 17.76 -1.90
N SER A 37 -3.60 17.50 -0.85
CA SER A 37 -4.73 18.36 -0.46
C SER A 37 -4.23 19.72 0.01
N GLY A 38 -4.85 20.81 -0.45
CA GLY A 38 -4.46 22.18 -0.06
C GLY A 38 -5.03 23.23 -1.02
N PRO A 39 -4.56 24.50 -0.92
CA PRO A 39 -4.85 25.53 -1.91
C PRO A 39 -4.57 25.00 -3.32
N ARG A 40 -5.42 25.33 -4.29
CA ARG A 40 -5.27 24.89 -5.69
C ARG A 40 -4.04 25.54 -6.32
N ILE A 41 -2.87 25.01 -6.01
CA ILE A 41 -1.59 25.32 -6.63
C ILE A 41 -1.25 24.14 -7.53
N ALA A 42 -0.84 24.42 -8.76
CA ALA A 42 -0.41 23.37 -9.68
C ALA A 42 0.81 22.63 -9.08
N PHE A 43 0.86 21.32 -9.25
CA PHE A 43 1.98 20.50 -8.74
C PHE A 43 3.33 21.00 -9.24
N ASP A 44 3.41 21.40 -10.50
CA ASP A 44 4.63 21.98 -11.10
C ASP A 44 5.06 23.30 -10.44
N GLY A 45 4.11 24.03 -9.83
CA GLY A 45 4.42 25.22 -9.04
C GLY A 45 4.95 24.91 -7.64
N LEU A 46 4.61 23.75 -7.07
CA LEU A 46 5.12 23.28 -5.78
C LEU A 46 6.45 22.53 -5.90
N PHE A 47 6.59 21.77 -6.99
CA PHE A 47 7.68 20.83 -7.25
C PHE A 47 8.18 20.99 -8.69
N SER A 48 8.81 22.13 -8.99
CA SER A 48 9.23 22.49 -10.36
C SER A 48 10.31 21.56 -10.92
N ASP A 49 11.18 21.06 -10.06
CA ASP A 49 12.40 20.36 -10.49
C ASP A 49 12.26 18.85 -10.34
N LYS A 50 11.80 18.41 -9.16
CA LYS A 50 11.66 17.01 -8.81
C LYS A 50 10.39 16.80 -7.99
N LYS A 51 9.59 15.83 -8.40
CA LYS A 51 8.41 15.42 -7.64
C LYS A 51 8.80 14.58 -6.42
N PRO A 52 8.10 14.73 -5.29
CA PRO A 52 8.32 13.89 -4.12
C PRO A 52 8.09 12.42 -4.46
N GLN A 53 9.02 11.58 -4.01
CA GLN A 53 8.97 10.14 -4.20
C GLN A 53 9.42 9.42 -2.93
N LEU A 54 9.01 8.16 -2.78
CA LEU A 54 9.49 7.27 -1.73
C LEU A 54 9.57 5.81 -2.17
N GLU A 55 10.39 5.04 -1.47
CA GLU A 55 10.57 3.61 -1.65
C GLU A 55 10.72 2.91 -0.29
N PHE A 56 10.05 1.77 -0.14
CA PHE A 56 10.10 0.95 1.06
C PHE A 56 11.14 -0.16 0.92
N ASN A 57 12.16 -0.15 1.78
CA ASN A 57 13.13 -1.23 1.91
C ASN A 57 12.70 -2.18 3.03
N ARG A 58 12.23 -3.38 2.66
CA ARG A 58 11.81 -4.42 3.62
C ARG A 58 12.99 -4.96 4.43
N GLU A 59 14.14 -5.15 3.80
CA GLU A 59 15.31 -5.78 4.43
C GLU A 59 15.92 -4.87 5.50
N GLU A 60 16.00 -3.57 5.20
CA GLU A 60 16.53 -2.56 6.12
C GLU A 60 15.48 -2.00 7.10
N GLY A 61 14.19 -2.20 6.82
CA GLY A 61 13.10 -1.65 7.63
C GLY A 61 13.00 -0.12 7.58
N ILE A 62 13.48 0.49 6.48
CA ILE A 62 13.46 1.93 6.26
C ILE A 62 12.68 2.31 4.99
N VAL A 63 12.08 3.49 5.02
CA VAL A 63 11.57 4.19 3.86
C VAL A 63 12.53 5.31 3.52
N THR A 64 12.88 5.44 2.24
CA THR A 64 13.73 6.54 1.76
C THR A 64 13.00 7.29 0.66
N GLY A 65 13.35 8.56 0.45
CA GLY A 65 12.65 9.36 -0.53
C GLY A 65 13.18 10.78 -0.65
N ASN A 66 12.40 11.62 -1.34
CA ASN A 66 12.66 13.05 -1.45
C ASN A 66 11.37 13.86 -1.32
N SER A 67 11.48 15.09 -0.85
CA SER A 67 10.39 16.07 -0.76
C SER A 67 10.49 17.14 -1.86
N GLY A 68 11.07 16.78 -3.01
CA GLY A 68 11.41 17.67 -4.12
C GLY A 68 12.81 18.25 -3.98
N CYS A 69 13.08 19.07 -2.97
CA CYS A 69 14.40 19.67 -2.77
C CYS A 69 15.36 18.79 -1.96
N ASN A 70 14.86 18.13 -0.91
CA ASN A 70 15.68 17.40 0.05
C ASN A 70 15.38 15.90 0.04
N GLY A 71 16.41 15.10 0.32
CA GLY A 71 16.24 13.68 0.63
C GLY A 71 15.77 13.46 2.08
N TYR A 72 15.07 12.36 2.32
CA TYR A 72 14.73 11.91 3.67
C TYR A 72 14.84 10.39 3.79
N SER A 73 14.95 9.92 5.04
CA SER A 73 14.91 8.51 5.42
C SER A 73 14.25 8.38 6.79
N ALA A 74 13.47 7.32 6.99
CA ALA A 74 12.81 7.02 8.26
C ALA A 74 12.62 5.50 8.45
N GLN A 75 12.55 5.05 9.69
CA GLN A 75 12.08 3.69 9.99
C GLN A 75 10.57 3.60 9.73
N PHE A 76 10.09 2.44 9.27
CA PHE A 76 8.65 2.20 9.12
C PHE A 76 8.23 0.85 9.71
N LYS A 77 6.96 0.78 10.10
CA LYS A 77 6.28 -0.47 10.47
C LYS A 77 5.01 -0.56 9.66
N VAL A 78 4.74 -1.73 9.10
CA VAL A 78 3.45 -2.04 8.47
C VAL A 78 2.64 -2.88 9.46
N ASP A 79 1.41 -2.46 9.73
CA ASP A 79 0.48 -3.16 10.61
C ASP A 79 -0.88 -3.26 9.93
N GLY A 80 -1.46 -4.47 9.92
CA GLY A 80 -2.74 -4.77 9.29
C GLY A 80 -2.70 -5.07 7.78
N ASN A 81 -3.77 -5.72 7.30
CA ASN A 81 -4.10 -5.94 5.91
C ASN A 81 -5.59 -6.27 5.70
#